data_AF-A0A3D2RPE4-F1
#
_entry.id   AF-A0A3D2RPE4-F1
#
_cell.length_a   1.000
_cell.length_b   1.000
_cell.length_c   1.000
_cell.angle_alpha   90.00
_cell.angle_beta   90.00
_cell.angle_gamma   90.00
#
_symmetry.space_group_name_H-M   'P 1'
#
loop_
_entity.id
_entity.type
_entity.pdbx_description
1 polymer ?
#
loop_
_entity_poly.entity_id
_entity_poly.type
_entity_poly.pdbx_seq_one_letter_code
_entity_poly.pdbx_strand_id
1 'polypeptide(L)'
;PDVLDTWFSSALWPFATLGWPDRTDDLGRHHPTDLMITGRDILYLWVVRMVMTAIEFVDEIPFATVLVHPTVQTRDGKRMSKSLGTGIDPRELIERYGADATRLSLLYQCGSSQDIRFDAEVKDN
;
A
#
# COMPACT_ATOMS: atom_id res chain seq x y z
N PRO A 1 -23.43 -17.34 -12.45
CA PRO A 1 -22.67 -18.15 -11.46
C PRO A 1 -22.09 -17.19 -10.42
N ASP A 2 -22.05 -17.58 -9.15
CA ASP A 2 -21.58 -16.71 -8.07
C ASP A 2 -20.05 -16.60 -8.04
N VAL A 3 -19.55 -15.46 -7.56
CA VAL A 3 -18.12 -15.15 -7.44
C VAL A 3 -17.83 -14.53 -6.08
N LEU A 4 -16.58 -14.64 -5.63
CA LEU A 4 -16.13 -14.02 -4.38
C LEU A 4 -15.75 -12.55 -4.59
N ASP A 5 -15.90 -11.77 -3.52
CA ASP A 5 -15.42 -10.38 -3.43
C ASP A 5 -13.89 -10.31 -3.62
N THR A 6 -13.39 -9.32 -4.35
CA THR A 6 -11.94 -9.08 -4.54
C THR A 6 -11.22 -8.93 -3.19
N TRP A 7 -11.88 -8.38 -2.17
CA TRP A 7 -11.30 -8.25 -0.85
C TRP A 7 -11.20 -9.57 -0.09
N PHE A 8 -11.95 -10.60 -0.49
CA PHE A 8 -11.80 -11.94 0.08
C PHE A 8 -10.44 -12.54 -0.32
N SER A 9 -10.11 -12.57 -1.61
CA SER A 9 -8.82 -13.09 -2.06
C SER A 9 -7.65 -12.21 -1.59
N SER A 10 -7.82 -10.89 -1.58
CA SER A 10 -6.79 -9.95 -1.10
C SER A 10 -6.50 -10.11 0.40
N ALA A 11 -7.48 -10.53 1.20
CA ALA A 11 -7.30 -10.79 2.62
C ALA A 11 -6.42 -12.02 2.90
N LEU A 12 -6.26 -12.94 1.95
CA LEU A 12 -5.41 -14.13 2.12
C LEU A 12 -3.93 -13.85 1.82
N TRP A 13 -3.61 -12.65 1.33
CA TRP A 13 -2.27 -12.29 0.83
C TRP A 13 -1.09 -12.66 1.76
N PRO A 14 -1.15 -12.45 3.10
CA PRO A 14 0.00 -12.65 3.98
C PRO A 14 0.51 -14.09 4.08
N PHE A 15 -0.27 -15.08 3.65
CA PHE A 15 0.07 -16.49 3.75
C PHE A 15 -0.20 -17.24 2.44
N ALA A 16 -1.21 -16.86 1.67
CA ALA A 16 -1.49 -17.49 0.36
C ALA A 16 -0.37 -17.27 -0.65
N THR A 17 0.31 -16.11 -0.61
CA THR A 17 1.46 -15.84 -1.50
C THR A 17 2.69 -16.68 -1.15
N LEU A 18 2.74 -17.22 0.07
CA LEU A 18 3.83 -18.07 0.57
C LEU A 18 3.54 -19.55 0.33
N GLY A 19 2.44 -19.90 -0.34
CA GLY A 19 2.09 -21.28 -0.69
C GLY A 19 1.11 -21.97 0.25
N TRP A 20 0.49 -21.25 1.20
CA TRP A 20 -0.69 -21.75 1.91
C TRP A 20 -1.79 -22.15 0.91
N PRO A 21 -2.50 -23.28 1.11
CA PRO A 21 -2.63 -24.06 2.34
C PRO A 21 -1.53 -25.10 2.61
N ASP A 22 -0.56 -25.25 1.71
CA ASP A 22 0.55 -26.18 1.93
C ASP A 22 1.53 -25.62 2.96
N ARG A 23 2.20 -26.53 3.69
CA ARG A 23 3.24 -26.17 4.66
C ARG A 23 4.58 -26.03 3.94
N THR A 24 4.79 -24.89 3.30
CA THR A 24 6.01 -24.57 2.58
C THR A 24 7.09 -23.98 3.51
N ASP A 25 8.34 -24.06 3.09
CA ASP A 25 9.46 -23.41 3.79
C ASP A 25 9.30 -21.89 3.81
N ASP A 26 8.77 -21.30 2.72
CA ASP A 26 8.53 -19.85 2.61
C ASP A 26 7.48 -19.38 3.63
N LEU A 27 6.40 -20.15 3.82
CA LEU A 27 5.39 -19.84 4.83
C LEU A 27 6.00 -19.85 6.24
N GLY A 28 6.80 -20.87 6.57
CA GLY A 28 7.47 -20.96 7.87
C GLY A 28 8.57 -19.92 8.10
N ARG A 29 9.13 -19.34 7.03
CA ARG A 29 10.23 -18.37 7.11
C ARG A 29 9.77 -16.92 7.10
N HIS A 30 8.69 -16.62 6.38
CA HIS A 30 8.28 -15.25 6.05
C HIS A 30 6.92 -14.86 6.65
N HIS A 31 6.21 -15.81 7.27
CA HIS A 31 5.04 -15.53 8.09
C HIS A 31 5.37 -15.68 9.59
N PRO A 32 5.00 -14.71 10.45
CA PRO A 32 4.34 -13.44 10.12
C PRO A 32 5.32 -12.41 9.52
N THR A 33 4.79 -11.47 8.73
CA THR A 33 5.58 -10.41 8.07
C THR A 33 6.01 -9.32 9.06
N ASP A 34 7.23 -8.79 8.96
CA ASP A 34 7.69 -7.75 9.89
C ASP A 34 6.94 -6.39 9.73
N LEU A 35 6.76 -5.95 8.48
CA LEU A 35 6.26 -4.61 8.17
C LEU A 35 5.27 -4.60 7.00
N MET A 36 4.04 -4.14 7.25
CA MET A 36 3.02 -3.85 6.23
C MET A 36 2.94 -2.35 5.99
N ILE A 37 3.26 -1.90 4.77
CA ILE A 37 3.16 -0.49 4.37
C ILE A 37 1.90 -0.29 3.53
N THR A 38 1.02 0.62 3.94
CA THR A 38 -0.25 0.85 3.21
C THR A 38 -0.77 2.28 3.36
N GLY A 39 -1.73 2.64 2.51
CA GLY A 39 -2.56 3.83 2.66
C GLY A 39 -3.70 3.64 3.67
N ARG A 40 -4.14 4.75 4.27
CA ARG A 40 -5.26 4.78 5.24
C ARG A 40 -6.61 4.39 4.64
N ASP A 41 -6.76 4.59 3.34
CA ASP A 41 -8.00 4.41 2.58
C ASP A 41 -8.45 2.95 2.45
N ILE A 42 -7.54 1.99 2.66
CA ILE A 42 -7.83 0.55 2.58
C ILE A 42 -7.58 -0.21 3.89
N LEU A 43 -7.42 0.49 5.02
CA LEU A 43 -7.20 -0.17 6.31
C LEU A 43 -8.29 -1.18 6.67
N TYR A 44 -9.56 -0.81 6.50
CA TYR A 44 -10.69 -1.71 6.82
C TYR A 44 -10.97 -2.73 5.74
N LEU A 45 -10.77 -2.37 4.46
CA LEU A 45 -11.04 -3.25 3.33
C LEU A 45 -9.94 -4.32 3.16
N TRP A 46 -8.71 -4.03 3.58
CA TRP A 46 -7.57 -4.91 3.39
C TRP A 46 -6.89 -5.32 4.70
N VAL A 47 -6.30 -4.38 5.44
CA VAL A 47 -5.47 -4.69 6.62
C VAL A 47 -6.26 -5.44 7.69
N VAL A 48 -7.42 -4.93 8.08
CA VAL A 48 -8.28 -5.60 9.08
C VAL A 48 -8.73 -6.98 8.58
N ARG A 49 -9.06 -7.11 7.30
CA ARG A 49 -9.48 -8.41 6.74
C ARG A 49 -8.34 -9.42 6.71
N MET A 50 -7.11 -8.99 6.40
CA MET A 50 -5.91 -9.84 6.51
C MET A 50 -5.70 -10.35 7.94
N VAL A 51 -5.92 -9.49 8.94
CA VAL A 51 -5.86 -9.93 10.36
C VAL A 51 -6.94 -10.97 10.65
N MET A 52 -8.19 -10.72 10.24
CA MET A 52 -9.30 -11.65 10.48
C MET A 52 -9.06 -13.03 9.84
N THR A 53 -8.66 -13.06 8.56
CA THR A 53 -8.42 -14.32 7.84
C THR A 53 -7.18 -15.04 8.31
N ALA A 54 -6.12 -14.33 8.70
CA ALA A 54 -4.92 -14.96 9.24
C ALA A 54 -5.20 -15.61 10.60
N ILE A 55 -5.93 -14.92 11.49
CA ILE A 55 -6.38 -15.51 12.76
C ILE A 55 -7.26 -16.74 12.51
N GLU A 56 -8.15 -16.69 11.53
CA GLU A 56 -9.04 -17.83 11.22
C GLU A 56 -8.29 -19.03 10.62
N PHE A 57 -7.38 -18.81 9.67
CA PHE A 57 -6.82 -19.89 8.85
C PHE A 57 -5.42 -20.36 9.25
N VAL A 58 -4.64 -19.50 9.93
CA VAL A 58 -3.28 -19.81 10.36
C VAL A 58 -3.04 -19.54 11.85
N ASP A 59 -4.05 -19.06 12.58
CA ASP A 59 -4.01 -18.78 14.04
C ASP A 59 -2.87 -17.82 14.47
N GLU A 60 -2.52 -16.88 13.59
CA GLU A 60 -1.43 -15.93 13.80
C GLU A 60 -1.80 -14.51 13.36
N ILE A 61 -1.16 -13.50 13.96
CA ILE A 61 -1.26 -12.11 13.52
C ILE A 61 -0.32 -11.93 12.32
N PRO A 62 -0.80 -11.52 11.13
CA PRO A 62 -0.06 -11.64 9.89
C PRO A 62 1.11 -10.67 9.74
N PHE A 63 1.14 -9.60 10.55
CA PHE A 63 2.22 -8.62 10.53
C PHE A 63 2.50 -8.03 11.91
N ALA A 64 3.77 -7.80 12.22
CA ALA A 64 4.19 -7.21 13.49
C ALA A 64 3.95 -5.69 13.55
N THR A 65 4.20 -4.98 12.44
CA THR A 65 4.03 -3.52 12.36
C THR A 65 3.26 -3.12 11.11
N VAL A 66 2.34 -2.16 11.25
CA VAL A 66 1.67 -1.50 10.12
C VAL A 66 2.10 -0.04 10.04
N LEU A 67 2.75 0.34 8.93
CA LEU A 67 3.11 1.72 8.63
C LEU A 67 2.10 2.30 7.65
N VAL A 68 1.35 3.30 8.13
CA VAL A 68 0.37 4.02 7.31
C VAL A 68 1.03 5.27 6.74
N HIS A 69 1.26 5.28 5.43
CA HIS A 69 1.92 6.41 4.77
C HIS A 69 0.93 7.55 4.46
N PRO A 70 1.42 8.79 4.28
CA PRO A 70 0.58 9.93 3.90
C PRO A 70 -0.13 9.71 2.57
N THR A 71 -1.32 10.30 2.40
CA THR A 71 -2.00 10.30 1.11
C THR A 71 -1.45 11.43 0.24
N VAL A 72 -1.07 11.09 -1.00
CA VAL A 72 -0.64 12.09 -1.99
C VAL A 72 -1.87 12.77 -2.59
N GLN A 73 -1.88 14.10 -2.50
CA GLN A 73 -2.92 14.97 -3.02
C GLN A 73 -2.33 15.85 -4.12
N THR A 74 -3.20 16.35 -5.01
CA THR A 74 -2.83 17.43 -5.92
C THR A 74 -2.44 18.69 -5.14
N ARG A 75 -1.80 19.65 -5.82
CA ARG A 75 -1.54 21.00 -5.29
C ARG A 75 -2.74 21.64 -4.57
N ASP A 76 -3.93 21.50 -5.14
CA ASP A 76 -5.18 22.06 -4.60
C ASP A 76 -5.76 21.24 -3.42
N GLY A 77 -5.09 20.16 -3.01
CA GLY A 77 -5.54 19.29 -1.91
C GLY A 77 -6.60 18.27 -2.32
N LYS A 78 -6.78 17.99 -3.62
CA LYS A 78 -7.69 16.92 -4.08
C LYS A 78 -6.98 15.58 -4.05
N ARG A 79 -7.69 14.50 -3.71
CA ARG A 79 -7.15 13.14 -3.81
C ARG A 79 -6.71 12.84 -5.24
N MET A 80 -5.51 12.27 -5.41
CA MET A 80 -5.11 11.70 -6.69
C MET A 80 -5.86 10.39 -6.93
N SER A 81 -6.64 10.31 -8.00
CA SER A 81 -7.25 9.06 -8.44
C SER A 81 -7.43 9.02 -9.94
N LYS A 82 -7.45 7.80 -10.49
CA LYS A 82 -7.74 7.58 -11.92
C LYS A 82 -9.15 8.04 -12.29
N SER A 83 -10.15 7.80 -11.42
CA SER A 83 -11.54 8.18 -11.67
C SER A 83 -11.77 9.70 -11.69
N LEU A 84 -11.00 10.45 -10.91
CA LEU A 84 -11.05 11.91 -10.88
C LEU A 84 -10.16 12.56 -11.94
N GLY A 85 -9.32 11.79 -12.65
CA GLY A 85 -8.36 12.32 -13.60
C GLY A 85 -7.28 13.20 -12.97
N THR A 86 -7.10 13.12 -11.65
CA THR A 86 -6.15 13.94 -10.86
C THR A 86 -4.82 13.25 -10.63
N GLY A 87 -4.66 12.03 -11.13
CA GLY A 87 -3.41 11.27 -11.01
C GLY A 87 -2.33 11.81 -11.93
N ILE A 88 -1.10 11.87 -11.41
CA ILE A 88 0.12 12.13 -12.18
C ILE A 88 0.74 10.78 -12.52
N ASP A 89 1.16 10.57 -13.78
CA ASP A 89 1.90 9.36 -14.14
C ASP A 89 3.33 9.47 -13.59
N PRO A 90 3.76 8.57 -12.68
CA PRO A 90 5.12 8.59 -12.17
C PRO A 90 6.18 8.41 -13.26
N ARG A 91 5.85 7.82 -14.42
CA ARG A 91 6.79 7.69 -15.55
C ARG A 91 7.18 9.03 -16.13
N GLU A 92 6.24 9.96 -16.25
CA GLU A 92 6.52 11.32 -16.75
C GLU A 92 7.51 12.04 -15.81
N LEU A 93 7.38 11.85 -14.50
CA LEU A 93 8.32 12.39 -13.51
C LEU A 93 9.70 11.74 -13.62
N ILE A 94 9.74 10.41 -13.80
CA ILE A 94 10.98 9.67 -13.97
C ILE A 94 11.71 10.09 -15.26
N GLU A 95 10.99 10.27 -16.37
CA GLU A 95 11.57 10.73 -17.63
C GLU A 95 12.12 12.14 -17.51
N ARG A 96 11.44 13.02 -16.76
CA ARG A 96 11.80 14.44 -16.65
C ARG A 96 12.89 14.72 -15.62
N TYR A 97 12.89 13.99 -14.49
CA TYR A 97 13.75 14.28 -13.33
C TYR A 97 14.61 13.09 -12.87
N GLY A 98 14.34 11.88 -13.38
CA GLY A 98 14.98 10.64 -12.94
C GLY A 98 14.22 9.95 -11.80
N ALA A 99 14.46 8.64 -11.67
CA ALA A 99 13.82 7.81 -10.64
C ALA A 99 14.27 8.19 -9.23
N ASP A 100 15.55 8.50 -9.04
CA ASP A 100 16.10 8.88 -7.73
C ASP A 100 15.52 10.20 -7.23
N ALA A 101 15.46 11.22 -8.10
CA ALA A 101 14.86 12.51 -7.75
C ALA A 101 13.37 12.35 -7.38
N THR A 102 12.63 11.56 -8.17
CA THR A 102 11.21 11.27 -7.92
C THR A 102 11.01 10.60 -6.55
N ARG A 103 11.78 9.54 -6.25
CA ARG A 103 11.70 8.82 -4.99
C ARG A 103 12.10 9.70 -3.80
N LEU A 104 13.21 10.43 -3.91
CA LEU A 104 13.71 11.28 -2.85
C LEU A 104 12.72 12.41 -2.55
N SER A 105 12.13 13.03 -3.57
CA SER A 105 11.11 14.07 -3.39
C SER A 105 9.91 13.57 -2.60
N LEU A 106 9.36 12.39 -2.95
CA LEU A 106 8.24 11.81 -2.23
C LEU A 106 8.61 11.43 -0.79
N LEU A 107 9.78 10.82 -0.59
CA LEU A 107 10.25 10.44 0.74
C LEU A 107 10.53 11.65 1.64
N TYR A 108 11.09 12.73 1.10
CA TYR A 108 11.37 13.95 1.87
C TYR A 108 10.08 14.61 2.39
N GLN A 109 8.98 14.48 1.64
CA GLN A 109 7.66 14.99 2.04
C GLN A 109 6.93 14.02 2.99
N CYS A 110 7.30 12.73 2.98
CA CYS A 110 6.78 11.73 3.91
C CYS A 110 7.39 11.92 5.32
N GLY A 111 6.69 12.63 6.21
CA GLY A 111 7.07 12.66 7.63
C GLY A 111 6.49 13.80 8.45
N SER A 112 6.02 14.88 7.83
CA SER A 112 5.49 16.06 8.53
C SER A 112 3.97 16.06 8.70
N SER A 113 3.23 15.37 7.83
CA SER A 113 1.77 15.40 7.77
C SER A 113 1.16 14.08 7.31
N GLN A 114 -0.13 13.89 7.59
CA GLN A 114 -0.92 12.73 7.13
C GLN A 114 -1.32 12.80 5.65
N ASP A 115 -1.12 13.97 5.03
CA ASP A 115 -1.42 14.26 3.64
C ASP A 115 -0.31 15.13 3.08
N ILE A 116 0.18 14.81 1.88
CA ILE A 116 1.17 15.63 1.16
C ILE A 116 0.51 16.23 -0.08
N ARG A 117 0.73 17.52 -0.31
CA ARG A 117 0.33 18.19 -1.55
C ARG A 117 1.52 18.14 -2.49
N PHE A 118 1.34 17.51 -3.63
CA PHE A 118 2.40 17.28 -4.59
C PHE A 118 2.04 17.94 -5.93
N ASP A 119 3.01 18.67 -6.47
CA ASP A 119 3.04 19.19 -7.83
C ASP A 119 4.21 18.52 -8.59
N ALA A 120 4.16 18.47 -9.91
CA ALA A 120 5.30 18.04 -10.72
C ALA A 120 6.34 19.16 -10.91
N GLU A 121 5.99 20.42 -10.63
CA GLU A 121 6.89 21.56 -10.73
C GLU A 121 7.60 21.87 -9.41
N VAL A 122 8.94 21.89 -9.44
CA VAL A 122 9.80 22.12 -8.27
C VAL A 122 9.60 23.50 -7.63
N LYS A 123 9.10 24.50 -8.37
CA LYS A 123 8.87 25.84 -7.83
C LYS A 123 7.79 25.88 -6.75
N ASP A 124 6.87 24.92 -6.78
CA ASP A 124 5.66 24.91 -5.96
C ASP A 124 5.59 23.69 -5.01
N ASN A 125 6.69 22.91 -4.91
CA ASN A 125 6.86 21.73 -4.05
C ASN A 125 7.64 22.01 -2.77
#